data_AF-A0A2H0KMK5-F1
#
_entry.id   AF-A0A2H0KMK5-F1
#
_cell.length_a   1.000
_cell.length_b   1.000
_cell.length_c   1.000
_cell.angle_alpha   90.00
_cell.angle_beta   90.00
_cell.angle_gamma   90.00
#
_symmetry.space_group_name_H-M   'P 1'
#
loop_
_entity.id
_entity.type
_entity.pdbx_description
1 polymer ?
#
loop_
_entity_poly.entity_id
_entity_poly.type
_entity_poly.pdbx_seq_one_letter_code
_entity_poly.pdbx_strand_id
1 'polypeptide(L)' 'MSISGVTVVVVSYNQGAFLRQAIDSVLHQTLNVDKLIIINNGSLDA' A
#
# COMPACT_ATOMS: atom_id res chain seq x y z
N MET A 1 24.08 10.86 -2.38
CA MET A 1 22.89 10.90 -3.27
C MET A 1 21.70 10.63 -2.37
N SER A 2 20.83 11.61 -2.13
CA SER A 2 19.61 11.36 -1.35
C SER A 2 18.59 10.77 -2.31
N ILE A 3 18.11 9.56 -2.03
CA ILE A 3 16.90 9.07 -2.70
C ILE A 3 15.78 10.04 -2.30
N SER A 4 15.13 10.64 -3.29
CA SER A 4 13.87 11.35 -3.07
C SER A 4 12.83 10.29 -2.72
N GLY A 5 12.07 10.55 -1.65
CA GLY A 5 11.25 9.57 -0.93
C GLY A 5 10.48 8.53 -1.74
N VAL A 6 10.24 7.37 -1.13
CA VAL A 6 9.52 6.24 -1.73
C VAL A 6 8.03 6.46 -1.60
N THR A 7 7.32 6.39 -2.73
CA THR A 7 5.85 6.35 -2.75
C THR A 7 5.39 4.96 -3.20
N VAL A 8 4.54 4.32 -2.40
CA VAL A 8 3.93 3.02 -2.69
C VAL A 8 2.47 3.23 -3.09
N VAL A 9 2.07 2.64 -4.22
CA VAL A 9 0.68 2.67 -4.71
C VAL A 9 0.16 1.24 -4.75
N VAL A 10 -0.93 1.00 -4.03
CA VAL A 10 -1.61 -0.30 -3.98
C VAL A 10 -2.98 -0.14 -4.60
N VAL A 11 -3.20 -0.77 -5.76
CA VAL A 11 -4.52 -0.88 -6.38
C VAL A 11 -5.16 -2.17 -5.92
N SER A 12 -6.35 -2.09 -5.34
CA SER A 12 -7.09 -3.23 -4.79
C SER A 12 -8.42 -3.41 -5.51
N TYR A 13 -8.73 -4.65 -5.87
CA TYR A 13 -10.04 -5.09 -6.36
C TYR A 13 -10.36 -6.46 -5.79
N ASN A 14 -11.38 -6.53 -4.94
CA ASN A 14 -11.79 -7.74 -4.27
C ASN A 14 -10.68 -8.45 -3.45
N GLN A 15 -9.87 -7.67 -2.72
CA GLN A 15 -8.75 -8.17 -1.90
C GLN A 15 -8.84 -7.72 -0.43
N GLY A 16 -10.03 -7.42 0.10
CA GLY A 16 -10.14 -6.87 1.45
C GLY A 16 -9.55 -7.79 2.54
N ALA A 17 -9.64 -9.11 2.34
CA ALA A 17 -9.00 -10.11 3.19
C ALA A 17 -7.45 -9.96 3.31
N PHE A 18 -6.79 -9.37 2.32
CA PHE A 18 -5.33 -9.21 2.27
C PHE A 18 -4.87 -7.76 2.40
N LEU A 19 -5.78 -6.80 2.19
CA LEU A 19 -5.45 -5.39 2.13
C LEU A 19 -4.77 -4.91 3.41
N ARG A 20 -5.23 -5.38 4.58
CA ARG A 20 -4.60 -5.05 5.85
C ARG A 20 -3.16 -5.59 5.94
N GLN A 21 -2.95 -6.86 5.61
CA GLN A 21 -1.61 -7.44 5.62
C GLN A 21 -0.68 -6.71 4.64
N ALA A 22 -1.18 -6.33 3.47
CA ALA A 22 -0.42 -5.57 2.48
C ALA A 22 -0.02 -4.18 3.03
N ILE A 23 -0.95 -3.44 3.62
CA ILE A 23 -0.67 -2.15 4.28
C ILE A 23 0.38 -2.33 5.38
N ASP A 24 0.17 -3.30 6.27
CA ASP A 24 1.07 -3.55 7.40
C ASP A 24 2.48 -3.92 6.89
N SER A 25 2.60 -4.69 5.81
CA SER A 25 3.90 -5.04 5.22
C SER A 25 4.66 -3.82 4.68
N VAL A 26 3.95 -2.85 4.08
CA VAL A 26 4.53 -1.63 3.53
C VAL A 26 4.98 -0.69 4.64
N LEU A 27 4.18 -0.56 5.71
CA LEU A 27 4.48 0.32 6.83
C LEU A 27 5.68 -0.14 7.67
N HIS A 28 6.04 -1.43 7.62
CA HIS A 28 7.13 -2.00 8.40
C HIS A 28 8.37 -2.38 7.57
N GLN A 29 8.56 -1.75 6.40
CA GLN A 29 9.78 -1.93 5.60
C GLN A 29 11.02 -1.34 6.30
N THR A 30 12.20 -1.92 6.03
CA THR A 30 13.48 -1.39 6.53
C THR A 30 13.86 -0.05 5.90
N LEU A 31 13.35 0.21 4.69
CA LEU A 31 13.35 1.53 4.05
C LEU A 31 12.00 2.19 4.30
N ASN A 32 12.02 3.36 4.95
CA ASN A 32 10.80 4.11 5.22
C ASN A 32 10.09 4.53 3.94
N VAL A 33 8.77 4.36 3.92
CA VAL A 33 7.89 4.82 2.86
C VAL A 33 7.32 6.17 3.25
N ASP A 34 7.49 7.18 2.40
CA ASP A 34 7.03 8.55 2.65
C ASP A 34 5.53 8.71 2.38
N LYS A 35 5.01 7.95 1.42
CA LYS A 35 3.60 7.99 1.01
C LYS A 35 3.09 6.61 0.63
N LEU A 36 1.94 6.23 1.18
CA LEU A 36 1.18 5.06 0.78
C LEU A 36 -0.18 5.51 0.24
N ILE A 37 -0.48 5.14 -1.00
CA ILE A 37 -1.74 5.45 -1.68
C ILE A 37 -2.47 4.14 -1.96
N ILE A 38 -3.69 4.02 -1.44
CA ILE A 38 -4.58 2.87 -1.67
C ILE A 38 -5.65 3.30 -2.68
N ILE A 39 -5.79 2.57 -3.78
CA ILE A 39 -6.81 2.82 -4.80
C ILE A 39 -7.78 1.65 -4.79
N ASN A 40 -9.02 1.89 -4.36
CA ASN A 40 -10.12 0.97 -4.56
C ASN A 40 -10.56 1.02 -6.03
N ASN A 41 -10.41 -0.08 -6.76
CA ASN A 41 -10.77 -0.19 -8.17
C ASN A 41 -12.21 -0.71 -8.37
N GLY A 42 -13.15 -0.24 -7.54
CA GLY A 42 -14.55 -0.65 -7.60
C GLY A 42 -14.84 -2.01 -6.97
N SER A 43 -14.09 -2.36 -5.91
CA SER A 43 -14.36 -3.56 -5.10
C SER A 43 -15.82 -3.64 -4.66
N LEU A 44 -16.33 -4.86 -4.67
CA LEU A 44 -17.64 -5.22 -4.12
C LEU A 44 -17.52 -6.02 -2.82
N ASP A 45 -16.30 -6.38 -2.43
CA ASP A 45 -15.98 -6.99 -1.14
C ASP A 45 -15.69 -5.94 -0.06
N ALA A 46 -15.51 -6.44 1.17
CA ALA A 46 -15.18 -5.65 2.36
C ALA A 46 -13.67 -5.72 2.65
#